data_AF-A0A7W1A0L5-F1
#
_entry.id   AF-A0A7W1A0L5-F1
#
_cell.length_a   1.000
_cell.length_b   1.000
_cell.length_c   1.000
_cell.angle_alpha   90.00
_cell.angle_beta   90.00
_cell.angle_gamma   90.00
#
_symmetry.space_group_name_H-M   'P 1'
#
loop_
_entity.id
_entity.type
_entity.pdbx_description
1 polymer ?
#
loop_
_entity_poly.entity_id
_entity_poly.type
_entity_poly.pdbx_seq_one_letter_code
_entity_poly.pdbx_strand_id
1 'polypeptide(L)'
;MEAVLEQGDVQFFFRPAVQPAEAKGAVSLAVQSFFLILSPAGGRRHRRLRIGKKRMPARRRDRFWARIERVGSLQRVLGHELEPEVYSTKTRGERYQPGARPVGHGSYQLVRHDDHVHLRYTVEPFDFTDAPDELKLADSGDHLVLFEARPRARATWTHEGNISSLDEEGYELVLVGACSATTTPGAEAVSA
;
A
#
# COMPACT_ATOMS: atom_id res chain seq x y z
N MET A 1 -5.47 -12.01 -22.09
CA MET A 1 -4.13 -11.50 -22.49
C MET A 1 -3.53 -10.76 -21.30
N GLU A 2 -2.27 -11.04 -20.98
CA GLU A 2 -1.58 -10.43 -19.84
C GLU A 2 -0.50 -9.45 -20.33
N ALA A 3 -0.45 -8.25 -19.75
CA ALA A 3 0.54 -7.23 -20.07
C ALA A 3 0.96 -6.46 -18.82
N VAL A 4 2.28 -6.34 -18.58
CA VAL A 4 2.82 -5.51 -17.50
C VAL A 4 2.69 -4.04 -17.90
N LEU A 5 1.91 -3.27 -17.14
CA LEU A 5 1.72 -1.84 -17.36
C LEU A 5 2.77 -1.01 -16.63
N GLU A 6 3.21 -1.46 -15.46
CA GLU A 6 4.21 -0.81 -14.63
C GLU A 6 4.86 -1.85 -13.73
N GLN A 7 6.13 -1.63 -13.37
CA GLN A 7 6.83 -2.42 -12.36
C GLN A 7 7.80 -1.53 -11.59
N GLY A 8 8.20 -1.92 -10.39
CA GLY A 8 9.15 -1.17 -9.58
C GLY A 8 9.29 -1.70 -8.17
N ASP A 9 9.81 -0.88 -7.27
CA ASP A 9 9.99 -1.23 -5.87
C ASP A 9 8.78 -0.81 -5.04
N VAL A 10 8.42 -1.64 -4.06
CA VAL A 10 7.40 -1.33 -3.07
C VAL A 10 7.99 -1.41 -1.67
N GLN A 11 7.62 -0.44 -0.83
CA GLN A 11 7.92 -0.44 0.59
C GLN A 11 6.64 -0.27 1.39
N PHE A 12 6.46 -1.08 2.42
CA PHE A 12 5.29 -1.03 3.28
C PHE A 12 5.65 -0.37 4.59
N PHE A 13 4.75 0.45 5.11
CA PHE A 13 4.91 1.20 6.34
C PHE A 13 3.65 1.14 7.18
N PHE A 14 3.84 1.17 8.49
CA PHE A 14 2.77 1.47 9.42
C PHE A 14 3.14 2.69 10.25
N ARG A 15 2.12 3.47 10.63
CA ARG A 15 2.29 4.50 11.65
C ARG A 15 1.75 3.98 12.98
N PRO A 16 2.56 3.99 14.06
CA PRO A 16 2.08 3.65 15.38
C PRO A 16 0.95 4.57 15.86
N ALA A 17 0.15 4.09 16.81
CA ALA A 17 -0.92 4.83 17.45
C ALA A 17 -0.39 6.05 18.22
N VAL A 18 -1.18 7.12 18.21
CA VAL A 18 -0.92 8.32 19.02
C VAL A 18 -0.87 7.92 20.49
N GLN A 19 0.18 8.33 21.19
CA GLN A 19 0.38 8.08 22.61
C GLN A 19 0.46 9.40 23.41
N PRO A 20 0.30 9.35 24.75
CA PRO A 20 0.62 10.49 25.61
C PRO A 20 2.08 10.93 25.41
N ALA A 21 2.36 12.23 25.53
CA ALA A 21 3.69 12.76 25.26
C ALA A 21 4.78 12.17 26.19
N GLU A 22 4.41 11.82 27.42
CA GLU A 22 5.28 11.23 28.43
C GLU A 22 5.76 9.82 28.02
N ALA A 23 5.01 9.15 27.15
CA ALA A 23 5.32 7.79 26.68
C ALA A 23 6.33 7.77 25.52
N LYS A 24 6.92 8.91 25.10
CA LYS A 24 7.81 9.01 23.92
C LYS A 24 8.93 7.96 23.85
N GLY A 25 9.37 7.40 24.98
CA GLY A 25 10.39 6.34 25.07
C GLY A 25 9.89 4.91 24.81
N ALA A 26 8.57 4.67 24.84
CA ALA A 26 7.96 3.36 24.58
C ALA A 26 6.97 3.49 23.42
N VAL A 27 7.35 3.02 22.23
CA VAL A 27 6.49 3.07 21.05
C VAL A 27 5.51 1.90 21.11
N SER A 28 4.21 2.20 21.20
CA SER A 28 3.17 1.17 21.06
C SER A 28 3.23 0.53 19.68
N LEU A 29 3.03 -0.78 19.60
CA LEU A 29 2.87 -1.47 18.31
C LEU A 29 1.44 -1.40 17.77
N ALA A 30 0.50 -0.79 18.51
CA ALA A 30 -0.84 -0.53 18.00
C ALA A 30 -0.76 0.34 16.74
N VAL A 31 -1.47 -0.03 15.69
CA VAL A 31 -1.36 0.63 14.39
C VAL A 31 -2.39 1.76 14.28
N GLN A 32 -1.99 2.93 13.81
CA GLN A 32 -2.87 4.02 13.43
C GLN A 32 -3.25 3.95 11.95
N SER A 33 -2.24 3.85 11.09
CA SER A 33 -2.39 3.86 9.64
C SER A 33 -1.39 2.90 8.99
N PHE A 34 -1.74 2.45 7.79
CA PHE A 34 -0.92 1.57 6.96
C PHE A 34 -0.85 2.17 5.56
N PHE A 35 0.34 2.21 5.00
CA PHE A 35 0.56 2.77 3.67
C PHE A 35 1.74 2.10 2.99
N LEU A 36 1.76 2.25 1.68
CA LEU A 36 2.82 1.70 0.84
C LEU A 36 3.37 2.80 -0.08
N ILE A 37 4.65 2.69 -0.39
CA ILE A 37 5.35 3.58 -1.30
C ILE A 37 5.67 2.77 -2.54
N LEU A 38 5.10 3.18 -3.68
CA LEU A 38 5.40 2.62 -4.99
C LEU A 38 6.46 3.49 -5.66
N SER A 39 7.52 2.85 -6.13
CA SER A 39 8.64 3.46 -6.83
C SER A 39 8.77 2.82 -8.22
N PRO A 40 8.05 3.33 -9.24
CA PRO A 40 8.14 2.81 -10.60
C PRO A 40 9.57 2.78 -11.13
N ALA A 41 9.97 1.66 -11.74
CA ALA A 41 11.28 1.48 -12.33
C ALA A 41 11.51 2.50 -13.45
N GLY A 42 12.65 3.20 -13.42
CA GLY A 42 12.96 4.27 -14.37
C GLY A 42 12.12 5.55 -14.19
N GLY A 43 11.19 5.58 -13.24
CA GLY A 43 10.37 6.74 -12.91
C GLY A 43 11.12 7.75 -12.04
N ARG A 44 10.78 9.04 -12.20
CA ARG A 44 11.24 10.12 -11.29
C ARG A 44 10.22 10.46 -10.20
N ARG A 45 9.09 9.76 -10.18
CA ARG A 45 7.96 10.02 -9.28
C ARG A 45 7.64 8.75 -8.52
N HIS A 46 7.51 8.90 -7.21
CA HIS A 46 7.07 7.88 -6.28
C HIS A 46 5.64 8.22 -5.86
N ARG A 47 4.89 7.22 -5.39
CA ARG A 47 3.50 7.37 -4.96
C ARG A 47 3.35 6.82 -3.55
N ARG A 48 2.83 7.64 -2.62
CA ARG A 48 2.39 7.16 -1.31
C ARG A 48 0.92 6.80 -1.37
N LEU A 49 0.61 5.53 -1.16
CA LEU A 49 -0.75 5.03 -1.12
C LEU A 49 -1.13 4.68 0.32
N ARG A 50 -2.13 5.37 0.89
CA ARG A 50 -2.71 5.02 2.18
C ARG A 50 -3.83 4.01 2.00
N ILE A 51 -3.80 2.94 2.79
CA ILE A 51 -4.85 1.92 2.83
C ILE A 51 -5.81 2.26 3.97
N GLY A 52 -7.12 2.21 3.70
CA GLY A 52 -8.16 2.50 4.71
C GLY A 52 -8.26 1.44 5.83
N LYS A 53 -7.53 0.33 5.68
CA LYS A 53 -7.37 -0.72 6.69
C LYS A 53 -5.89 -0.81 7.06
N LYS A 54 -5.62 -1.34 8.26
CA LYS A 54 -4.28 -1.47 8.83
C LYS A 54 -3.46 -2.63 8.26
N ARG A 55 -3.88 -3.19 7.11
CA ARG A 55 -3.29 -4.35 6.45
C ARG A 55 -3.73 -4.42 4.99
N MET A 56 -3.06 -5.26 4.20
CA MET A 56 -3.49 -5.61 2.85
C MET A 56 -4.71 -6.55 2.86
N PRO A 57 -5.53 -6.58 1.77
CA PRO A 57 -6.59 -7.57 1.61
C PRO A 57 -6.03 -8.99 1.70
N ALA A 58 -6.56 -9.82 2.60
CA ALA A 58 -6.03 -11.16 2.83
C ALA A 58 -6.94 -12.27 2.29
N ARG A 59 -8.24 -11.98 2.16
CA ARG A 59 -9.23 -12.94 1.69
C ARG A 59 -9.78 -12.53 0.33
N ARG A 60 -10.20 -13.52 -0.45
CA ARG A 60 -10.92 -13.29 -1.69
C ARG A 60 -12.14 -12.40 -1.41
N ARG A 61 -12.33 -11.34 -2.21
CA ARG A 61 -13.39 -10.32 -2.07
C ARG A 61 -13.24 -9.36 -0.89
N ASP A 62 -12.16 -9.40 -0.12
CA ASP A 62 -11.84 -8.28 0.79
C ASP A 62 -11.67 -7.02 -0.05
N ARG A 63 -12.45 -5.98 0.22
CA ARG A 63 -12.42 -4.70 -0.54
C ARG A 63 -11.93 -3.58 0.35
N PHE A 64 -10.71 -3.11 0.12
CA PHE A 64 -10.13 -2.01 0.88
C PHE A 64 -9.99 -0.78 0.00
N TRP A 65 -10.58 0.32 0.45
CA TRP A 65 -10.33 1.62 -0.14
C TRP A 65 -8.87 2.04 0.11
N ALA A 66 -8.29 2.70 -0.87
CA ALA A 66 -6.97 3.27 -0.80
C ALA A 66 -6.92 4.61 -1.54
N ARG A 67 -5.97 5.47 -1.14
CA ARG A 67 -5.83 6.81 -1.70
C ARG A 67 -4.38 7.18 -1.93
N ILE A 68 -4.11 7.75 -3.09
CA ILE A 68 -2.84 8.38 -3.42
C ILE A 68 -2.75 9.66 -2.59
N GLU A 69 -1.88 9.66 -1.59
CA GLU A 69 -1.73 10.82 -0.70
C GLU A 69 -0.73 11.83 -1.22
N ARG A 70 0.36 11.33 -1.80
CA ARG A 70 1.47 12.14 -2.28
C ARG A 70 2.06 11.52 -3.53
N VAL A 71 2.45 12.39 -4.46
CA VAL A 71 3.18 12.03 -5.67
C VAL A 71 4.34 12.99 -5.84
N GLY A 72 5.51 12.49 -6.21
CA GLY A 72 6.68 13.33 -6.52
C GLY A 72 8.00 12.66 -6.18
N SER A 73 9.02 13.44 -5.81
CA SER A 73 10.31 12.87 -5.41
C SER A 73 10.18 11.98 -4.18
N LEU A 74 11.15 11.08 -3.97
CA LEU A 74 11.18 10.20 -2.81
C LEU A 74 11.09 11.02 -1.51
N GLN A 75 11.85 12.12 -1.41
CA GLN A 75 11.83 13.00 -0.24
C GLN A 75 10.42 13.57 0.04
N ARG A 76 9.69 13.96 -1.01
CA ARG A 76 8.32 14.50 -0.87
C ARG A 76 7.34 13.43 -0.35
N VAL A 77 7.46 12.22 -0.86
CA VAL A 77 6.61 11.08 -0.50
C VAL A 77 6.90 10.59 0.92
N LEU A 78 8.17 10.62 1.33
CA LEU A 78 8.61 10.27 2.67
C LEU A 78 8.22 11.33 3.73
N GLY A 79 8.13 12.61 3.37
CA GLY A 79 7.90 13.70 4.33
C GLY A 79 6.58 13.65 5.14
N HIS A 80 6.59 14.36 6.28
CA HIS A 80 5.50 14.62 7.25
C HIS A 80 4.93 13.41 8.01
N GLU A 81 4.75 12.25 7.37
CA GLU A 81 4.15 11.06 8.02
C GLU A 81 5.18 10.09 8.59
N LEU A 82 6.40 10.11 8.06
CA LEU A 82 7.50 9.28 8.58
C LEU A 82 8.17 9.90 9.81
N GLU A 83 8.00 11.20 10.02
CA GLU A 83 8.63 11.89 11.13
C GLU A 83 7.73 11.85 12.39
N PRO A 84 8.34 11.73 13.57
CA PRO A 84 7.61 11.85 14.82
C PRO A 84 7.17 13.30 15.05
N GLU A 85 6.02 13.48 15.68
CA GLU A 85 5.45 14.80 15.97
C GLU A 85 4.93 14.86 17.41
N VAL A 86 5.10 16.00 18.07
CA VAL A 86 4.45 16.30 19.35
C VAL A 86 3.48 17.45 19.11
N TYR A 87 2.23 17.30 19.54
CA TYR A 87 1.19 18.32 19.35
C TYR A 87 0.22 18.36 20.54
N SER A 88 -0.40 19.50 20.77
CA SER A 88 -1.37 19.67 21.84
C SER A 88 -2.80 19.45 21.36
N THR A 89 -3.63 18.88 22.23
CA THR A 89 -5.07 18.70 22.00
C THR A 89 -5.85 19.41 23.10
N LYS A 90 -7.00 19.98 22.74
CA LYS A 90 -7.86 20.71 23.70
C LYS A 90 -8.37 19.84 24.85
N THR A 91 -8.54 18.54 24.62
CA THR A 91 -9.21 17.62 25.55
C THR A 91 -8.29 16.57 26.16
N ARG A 92 -7.13 16.29 25.56
CA ARG A 92 -6.24 15.19 25.97
C ARG A 92 -4.79 15.64 26.20
N GLY A 93 -4.55 16.94 26.30
CA GLY A 93 -3.23 17.51 26.56
C GLY A 93 -2.25 17.26 25.41
N GLU A 94 -0.96 17.18 25.75
CA GLU A 94 0.11 16.90 24.80
C GLU A 94 0.10 15.45 24.33
N ARG A 95 0.27 15.27 23.02
CA ARG A 95 0.27 14.00 22.33
C ARG A 95 1.57 13.82 21.59
N TYR A 96 2.05 12.60 21.59
CA TYR A 96 3.16 12.17 20.75
C TYR A 96 2.63 11.23 19.68
N GLN A 97 2.91 11.57 18.43
CA GLN A 97 2.69 10.73 17.27
C GLN A 97 4.03 10.17 16.83
N PRO A 98 4.28 8.87 17.03
CA PRO A 98 5.49 8.26 16.51
C PRO A 98 5.54 8.36 14.98
N GLY A 99 6.76 8.46 14.46
CA GLY A 99 7.02 8.38 13.04
C GLY A 99 6.64 7.00 12.49
N ALA A 100 6.29 6.95 11.22
CA ALA A 100 6.00 5.67 10.59
C ALA A 100 7.26 4.80 10.46
N ARG A 101 7.03 3.48 10.57
CA ARG A 101 8.06 2.45 10.59
C ARG A 101 7.86 1.54 9.38
N PRO A 102 8.93 1.15 8.66
CA PRO A 102 8.81 0.21 7.57
C PRO A 102 8.46 -1.17 8.12
N VAL A 103 7.72 -1.98 7.35
CA VAL A 103 7.40 -3.38 7.68
C VAL A 103 7.94 -4.39 6.68
N GLY A 104 8.42 -3.94 5.53
CA GLY A 104 9.01 -4.80 4.50
C GLY A 104 9.27 -4.02 3.22
N HIS A 105 10.11 -4.59 2.36
CA HIS A 105 10.43 -4.06 1.03
C HIS A 105 10.44 -5.17 -0.01
N GLY A 106 10.22 -4.81 -1.27
CA GLY A 106 10.31 -5.76 -2.36
C GLY A 106 9.93 -5.12 -3.68
N SER A 107 9.38 -5.93 -4.58
CA SER A 107 9.01 -5.49 -5.93
C SER A 107 7.50 -5.61 -6.13
N TYR A 108 6.98 -4.75 -7.02
CA TYR A 108 5.59 -4.81 -7.45
C TYR A 108 5.47 -4.75 -8.96
N GLN A 109 4.32 -5.21 -9.44
CA GLN A 109 3.88 -5.07 -10.82
C GLN A 109 2.41 -4.66 -10.85
N LEU A 110 2.08 -3.72 -11.73
CA LEU A 110 0.71 -3.45 -12.16
C LEU A 110 0.52 -4.17 -13.49
N VAL A 111 -0.32 -5.20 -13.49
CA VAL A 111 -0.50 -6.12 -14.62
C VAL A 111 -1.92 -6.01 -15.13
N ARG A 112 -2.09 -5.75 -16.42
CA ARG A 112 -3.40 -5.89 -17.07
C ARG A 112 -3.63 -7.36 -17.40
N HIS A 113 -4.76 -7.88 -16.96
CA HIS A 113 -5.27 -9.18 -17.37
C HIS A 113 -6.68 -8.95 -17.93
N ASP A 114 -6.81 -9.10 -19.25
CA ASP A 114 -8.04 -8.79 -19.99
C ASP A 114 -8.57 -7.37 -19.71
N ASP A 115 -9.70 -7.24 -19.02
CA ASP A 115 -10.39 -5.98 -18.74
C ASP A 115 -10.03 -5.36 -17.37
N HIS A 116 -9.18 -6.00 -16.57
CA HIS A 116 -8.85 -5.56 -15.22
C HIS A 116 -7.35 -5.48 -14.96
N VAL A 117 -6.98 -4.72 -13.92
CA VAL A 117 -5.59 -4.54 -13.49
C VAL A 117 -5.38 -5.20 -12.13
N HIS A 118 -4.26 -5.88 -11.98
CA HIS A 118 -3.77 -6.47 -10.75
C HIS A 118 -2.56 -5.69 -10.21
N LEU A 119 -2.55 -5.40 -8.92
CA LEU A 119 -1.36 -5.04 -8.15
C LEU A 119 -0.81 -6.34 -7.55
N ARG A 120 0.29 -6.82 -8.12
CA ARG A 120 1.06 -7.94 -7.59
C ARG A 120 2.29 -7.44 -6.87
N TYR A 121 2.65 -8.07 -5.77
CA TYR A 121 3.91 -7.78 -5.09
C TYR A 121 4.55 -9.05 -4.52
N THR A 122 5.86 -9.01 -4.39
CA THR A 122 6.66 -9.93 -3.56
C THR A 122 7.50 -9.08 -2.64
N VAL A 123 7.56 -9.44 -1.35
CA VAL A 123 8.15 -8.63 -0.29
C VAL A 123 8.90 -9.51 0.68
N GLU A 124 9.99 -8.97 1.22
CA GLU A 124 10.67 -9.50 2.39
C GLU A 124 10.16 -8.70 3.61
N PRO A 125 9.35 -9.31 4.48
CA PRO A 125 8.92 -8.66 5.71
C PRO A 125 10.12 -8.45 6.65
N PHE A 126 10.13 -7.31 7.35
CA PHE A 126 11.08 -7.11 8.43
C PHE A 126 10.66 -7.91 9.66
N ASP A 127 11.66 -8.46 10.37
CA ASP A 127 11.40 -9.26 11.57
C ASP A 127 10.93 -8.35 12.73
N PHE A 128 9.74 -8.66 13.21
CA PHE A 128 9.15 -8.08 14.40
C PHE A 128 8.62 -9.22 15.26
N THR A 129 9.45 -9.72 16.16
CA THR A 129 9.09 -10.85 17.04
C THR A 129 7.78 -10.61 17.79
N ASP A 130 7.50 -9.36 18.17
CA ASP A 130 6.29 -8.96 18.92
C ASP A 130 5.27 -8.17 18.07
N ALA A 131 5.38 -8.16 16.73
CA ALA A 131 4.41 -7.43 15.91
C ALA A 131 2.98 -7.99 16.08
N PRO A 132 1.97 -7.12 16.24
CA PRO A 132 0.58 -7.51 16.11
C PRO A 132 0.32 -8.22 14.79
N ASP A 133 -0.61 -9.17 14.79
CA ASP A 133 -0.97 -9.93 13.59
C ASP A 133 -1.40 -9.05 12.41
N GLU A 134 -1.93 -7.84 12.68
CA GLU A 134 -2.30 -6.89 11.63
C GLU A 134 -1.10 -6.28 10.88
N LEU A 135 0.11 -6.31 11.46
CA LEU A 135 1.35 -5.87 10.82
C LEU A 135 2.08 -6.97 10.05
N LYS A 136 1.70 -8.23 10.25
CA LYS A 136 2.28 -9.35 9.51
C LYS A 136 1.88 -9.23 8.05
N LEU A 137 2.87 -8.99 7.21
CA LEU A 137 2.73 -8.87 5.78
C LEU A 137 2.97 -10.24 5.14
N ALA A 138 2.10 -10.66 4.22
CA ALA A 138 2.35 -11.85 3.43
C ALA A 138 3.51 -11.60 2.44
N ASP A 139 4.37 -12.60 2.24
CA ASP A 139 5.54 -12.53 1.35
C ASP A 139 5.19 -12.20 -0.09
N SER A 140 3.94 -12.44 -0.50
CA SER A 140 3.40 -11.98 -1.78
C SER A 140 1.91 -11.68 -1.69
N GLY A 141 1.41 -10.93 -2.65
CA GLY A 141 -0.01 -10.63 -2.79
C GLY A 141 -0.40 -10.34 -4.22
N ASP A 142 -1.67 -10.63 -4.54
CA ASP A 142 -2.31 -10.29 -5.80
C ASP A 142 -3.67 -9.64 -5.51
N HIS A 143 -3.84 -8.39 -5.97
CA HIS A 143 -5.03 -7.59 -5.73
C HIS A 143 -5.57 -6.98 -7.01
N LEU A 144 -6.85 -7.19 -7.29
CA LEU A 144 -7.55 -6.44 -8.33
C LEU A 144 -7.62 -4.96 -7.93
N VAL A 145 -7.30 -4.09 -8.86
CA VAL A 145 -7.38 -2.62 -8.72
C VAL A 145 -8.66 -2.15 -9.39
N LEU A 146 -9.55 -1.55 -8.60
CA LEU A 146 -10.69 -0.81 -9.12
C LEU A 146 -10.38 0.68 -9.05
N PHE A 147 -10.51 1.34 -10.19
CA PHE A 147 -10.26 2.76 -10.38
C PHE A 147 -11.53 3.56 -10.09
N GLU A 148 -11.40 4.73 -9.48
CA GLU A 148 -12.52 5.67 -9.36
C GLU A 148 -12.85 6.23 -10.75
N ALA A 149 -14.08 5.98 -11.23
CA ALA A 149 -14.60 6.56 -12.46
C ALA A 149 -14.95 8.04 -12.22
N ARG A 150 -14.44 8.93 -13.09
CA ARG A 150 -14.77 10.36 -13.11
C ARG A 150 -15.81 10.60 -14.22
N PRO A 151 -16.90 11.39 -14.01
CA PRO A 151 -17.05 12.49 -13.04
C PRO A 151 -17.90 12.22 -11.78
N ARG A 152 -17.62 13.03 -10.75
CA ARG A 152 -17.91 12.96 -9.29
C ARG A 152 -19.38 12.91 -8.80
N ALA A 153 -20.38 12.59 -9.61
CA ALA A 153 -21.77 12.56 -9.10
C ALA A 153 -21.98 11.43 -8.06
N ARG A 154 -21.26 10.31 -8.21
CA ARG A 154 -21.24 9.17 -7.28
C ARG A 154 -19.98 8.35 -7.51
N ALA A 155 -19.31 7.90 -6.45
CA ALA A 155 -18.14 7.02 -6.58
C ALA A 155 -18.55 5.73 -7.30
N THR A 156 -18.13 5.61 -8.55
CA THR A 156 -18.35 4.44 -9.40
C THR A 156 -16.99 3.80 -9.59
N TRP A 157 -16.87 2.51 -9.32
CA TRP A 157 -15.61 1.78 -9.39
C TRP A 157 -15.57 0.97 -10.67
N THR A 158 -14.48 1.07 -11.41
CA THR A 158 -14.32 0.41 -12.71
C THR A 158 -13.02 -0.37 -12.78
N HIS A 159 -13.02 -1.45 -13.58
CA HIS A 159 -11.82 -2.17 -13.96
C HIS A 159 -11.03 -1.42 -15.04
N GLU A 160 -11.72 -0.56 -15.80
CA GLU A 160 -11.16 0.30 -16.83
C GLU A 160 -10.50 1.54 -16.19
N GLY A 161 -9.18 1.51 -16.06
CA GLY A 161 -8.40 2.65 -15.58
C GLY A 161 -7.07 2.80 -16.29
N ASN A 162 -6.52 4.01 -16.20
CA ASN A 162 -5.17 4.32 -16.67
C ASN A 162 -4.23 4.41 -15.47
N ILE A 163 -3.06 3.79 -15.57
CA ILE A 163 -2.02 3.87 -14.53
C ILE A 163 -1.59 5.31 -14.27
N SER A 164 -1.64 6.18 -15.28
CA SER A 164 -1.32 7.61 -15.12
C SER A 164 -2.23 8.32 -14.12
N SER A 165 -3.46 7.84 -13.87
CA SER A 165 -4.34 8.41 -12.85
C SER A 165 -3.79 8.22 -11.43
N LEU A 166 -2.91 7.25 -11.22
CA LEU A 166 -2.23 7.06 -9.93
C LEU A 166 -1.16 8.15 -9.65
N ASP A 167 -0.82 8.99 -10.64
CA ASP A 167 0.05 10.15 -10.47
C ASP A 167 -0.68 11.39 -9.93
N GLU A 168 -1.99 11.30 -9.67
CA GLU A 168 -2.81 12.37 -9.13
C GLU A 168 -2.94 12.27 -7.61
N GLU A 169 -2.47 13.28 -6.88
CA GLU A 169 -2.70 13.38 -5.43
C GLU A 169 -4.21 13.48 -5.14
N GLY A 170 -4.70 12.65 -4.23
CA GLY A 170 -6.11 12.54 -3.91
C GLY A 170 -6.88 11.51 -4.75
N TYR A 171 -6.24 10.84 -5.71
CA TYR A 171 -6.88 9.76 -6.46
C TYR A 171 -7.23 8.59 -5.53
N GLU A 172 -8.44 8.06 -5.69
CA GLU A 172 -8.93 6.95 -4.89
C GLU A 172 -9.06 5.68 -5.73
N LEU A 173 -8.78 4.54 -5.11
CA LEU A 173 -8.91 3.22 -5.70
C LEU A 173 -9.41 2.23 -4.65
N VAL A 174 -9.87 1.07 -5.11
CA VAL A 174 -10.21 -0.06 -4.26
C VAL A 174 -9.31 -1.24 -4.63
N LEU A 175 -8.62 -1.77 -3.64
CA LEU A 175 -7.91 -3.04 -3.74
C LEU A 175 -8.86 -4.17 -3.33
N VAL A 176 -9.03 -5.14 -4.21
CA VAL A 176 -9.81 -6.34 -3.93
C VAL A 176 -8.89 -7.54 -3.86
N GLY A 177 -8.93 -8.28 -2.74
CA GLY A 177 -8.18 -9.53 -2.62
C GLY A 177 -8.56 -10.51 -3.73
N ALA A 178 -7.60 -10.89 -4.56
CA ALA A 178 -7.77 -11.96 -5.53
C ALA A 178 -7.55 -13.31 -4.82
N CYS A 179 -8.17 -14.37 -5.34
CA CYS A 179 -7.60 -15.71 -5.08
C CYS A 179 -6.25 -15.71 -5.79
N SER A 180 -5.18 -16.12 -5.11
CA SER A 180 -3.94 -16.44 -5.79
C SER A 180 -4.26 -17.46 -6.88
N ALA A 181 -4.24 -17.04 -8.14
CA ALA A 181 -4.07 -17.99 -9.20
C ALA A 181 -2.65 -18.50 -9.02
N THR A 182 -2.51 -19.73 -8.55
CA THR A 182 -1.28 -20.49 -8.74
C THR A 182 -1.08 -20.60 -10.25
N THR A 183 -0.42 -19.60 -10.84
CA THR A 183 0.19 -19.77 -12.15
C THR A 183 1.37 -20.69 -11.95
N THR A 184 1.12 -22.00 -12.08
CA THR A 184 2.17 -22.99 -12.31
C THR A 184 2.99 -22.51 -13.52
N PRO A 185 4.29 -22.23 -13.39
CA PRO A 185 5.12 -22.06 -14.57
C PRO A 185 5.13 -23.39 -15.31
N GLY A 186 4.84 -23.34 -16.61
CA GLY A 186 4.72 -24.51 -17.46
C GLY A 186 5.91 -25.45 -17.29
N ALA A 187 5.61 -26.73 -17.04
CA ALA A 187 6.54 -27.80 -17.32
C ALA A 187 6.85 -27.73 -18.83
N GLU A 188 8.06 -27.33 -19.18
CA GLU A 188 8.64 -27.63 -20.48
C GLU A 188 8.60 -29.15 -20.64
N ALA A 189 7.67 -29.62 -21.47
CA ALA A 189 7.72 -30.95 -22.03
C ALA A 189 8.92 -30.98 -22.99
N VAL A 190 10.05 -31.47 -22.49
CA VAL A 190 11.12 -32.00 -23.33
C VAL A 190 10.50 -33.14 -24.15
N SER A 191 10.32 -32.92 -25.44
CA SER A 191 9.99 -33.96 -26.41
C SER A 191 11.22 -34.33 -27.22
N ALA A 192 11.44 -35.65 -27.26
CA ALA A 192 12.18 -36.47 -28.23
C ALA A 192 13.71 -36.29 -28.32
#